data_AF-A0A9E1KLZ8-F1
#
_entry.id   AF-A0A9E1KLZ8-F1
#
_cell.length_a   1.000
_cell.length_b   1.000
_cell.length_c   1.000
_cell.angle_alpha   90.00
_cell.angle_beta   90.00
_cell.angle_gamma   90.00
#
_symmetry.space_group_name_H-M   'P 1'
#
loop_
_entity.id
_entity.type
_entity.pdbx_description
1 polymer ?
#
loop_
_entity_poly.entity_id
_entity_poly.type
_entity_poly.pdbx_seq_one_letter_code
_entity_poly.pdbx_strand_id
1 'polypeptide(L)'
;MSNDFNQVGFFNYLNVPDYYDWIVRQGNFVSSYEYHRTQLQLLQWRTPPRRWVLKYPNHLLALNAISRVHKDVRFVITHRDPVKTLASLCDLTFNFRSSRSEQVNKREIGRQMLSFVTAHVKSLLEFSAANREIIQDVDYYALLKSPLPVMSEIYAFMDMEFPETVSRNIYQWMLKNPQGKRGDHDYALKDFGIDPVEAEEAFARYRQRYNIPKEG
;
A
#
# COMPACT_ATOMS: atom_id res chain seq x y z
N MET A 1 -9.55 3.78 -11.98
CA MET A 1 -9.20 4.76 -10.93
C MET A 1 -8.65 6.07 -11.51
N SER A 2 -7.59 6.08 -12.32
CA SER A 2 -7.16 7.35 -12.97
C SER A 2 -8.12 7.81 -14.07
N ASN A 3 -8.67 6.87 -14.83
CA ASN A 3 -9.54 7.15 -15.99
C ASN A 3 -10.96 7.62 -15.61
N ASP A 4 -11.33 7.50 -14.34
CA ASP A 4 -12.61 7.94 -13.77
C ASP A 4 -12.42 9.06 -12.73
N PHE A 5 -11.22 9.65 -12.65
CA PHE A 5 -10.85 10.76 -11.77
C PHE A 5 -11.17 10.54 -10.28
N ASN A 6 -11.22 9.28 -9.85
CA ASN A 6 -11.47 8.87 -8.48
C ASN A 6 -10.23 8.17 -7.92
N GLN A 7 -9.10 8.89 -7.94
CA GLN A 7 -7.79 8.38 -7.57
C GLN A 7 -7.17 9.22 -6.45
N VAL A 8 -7.21 8.66 -5.23
CA VAL A 8 -6.56 9.24 -4.05
C VAL A 8 -5.06 9.51 -4.25
N GLY A 9 -4.43 8.75 -5.14
CA GLY A 9 -3.02 8.89 -5.49
C GLY A 9 -2.64 10.25 -6.07
N PHE A 10 -3.58 11.01 -6.65
CA PHE A 10 -3.29 12.37 -7.14
C PHE A 10 -2.71 13.27 -6.06
N PHE A 11 -3.08 13.05 -4.80
CA PHE A 11 -2.54 13.79 -3.66
C PHE A 11 -1.03 13.59 -3.46
N ASN A 12 -0.46 12.47 -3.92
CA ASN A 12 1.00 12.25 -3.87
C ASN A 12 1.74 12.98 -5.01
N TYR A 13 1.05 13.30 -6.11
CA TYR A 13 1.64 13.93 -7.30
C TYR A 13 1.40 15.44 -7.38
N LEU A 14 0.29 15.90 -6.80
CA LEU A 14 -0.22 17.26 -6.89
C LEU A 14 -0.60 17.78 -5.50
N ASN A 15 -0.45 19.08 -5.26
CA ASN A 15 -0.96 19.70 -4.04
C ASN A 15 -2.46 20.02 -4.22
N VAL A 16 -3.31 19.02 -4.00
CA VAL A 16 -4.77 19.10 -4.20
C VAL A 16 -5.55 18.67 -2.95
N PRO A 17 -5.37 19.35 -1.80
CA PRO A 17 -5.99 18.96 -0.54
C PRO A 17 -7.51 18.93 -0.61
N ASP A 18 -8.15 19.87 -1.32
CA ASP A 18 -9.61 19.89 -1.47
C ASP A 18 -10.15 18.66 -2.22
N TYR A 19 -9.41 18.22 -3.25
CA TYR A 19 -9.75 16.98 -3.96
C TYR A 19 -9.57 15.75 -3.06
N TYR A 20 -8.48 15.70 -2.27
CA TYR A 20 -8.23 14.62 -1.33
C TYR A 20 -9.32 14.53 -0.25
N ASP A 21 -9.71 15.66 0.32
CA ASP A 21 -10.77 15.72 1.32
C ASP A 21 -12.13 15.31 0.73
N TRP A 22 -12.43 15.79 -0.49
CA TRP A 22 -13.65 15.40 -1.20
C TRP A 22 -13.68 13.89 -1.47
N ILE A 23 -12.62 13.30 -2.02
CA ILE A 23 -12.61 11.88 -2.38
C ILE A 23 -12.65 10.95 -1.17
N VAL A 24 -12.00 11.32 -0.06
CA VAL A 24 -12.04 10.52 1.17
C VAL A 24 -13.42 10.55 1.82
N ARG A 25 -14.13 11.69 1.76
CA ARG A 25 -15.45 11.85 2.39
C ARG A 25 -16.61 11.38 1.52
N GLN A 26 -16.53 11.63 0.22
CA GLN A 26 -17.66 11.49 -0.71
C GLN A 26 -17.34 10.57 -1.90
N GLY A 27 -16.09 10.14 -2.07
CA GLY A 27 -15.68 9.33 -3.21
C GLY A 27 -16.44 8.01 -3.28
N ASN A 28 -17.11 7.77 -4.40
CA ASN A 28 -17.74 6.48 -4.66
C ASN A 28 -16.71 5.50 -5.23
N PHE A 29 -15.99 4.81 -4.35
CA PHE A 29 -15.03 3.81 -4.81
C PHE A 29 -15.71 2.60 -5.48
N VAL A 30 -16.98 2.29 -5.20
CA VAL A 30 -17.66 1.13 -5.80
C VAL A 30 -17.71 1.26 -7.31
N SER A 31 -18.19 2.40 -7.83
CA SER A 31 -18.22 2.64 -9.29
C SER A 31 -16.83 2.58 -9.93
N SER A 32 -15.80 3.03 -9.21
CA SER A 32 -14.41 2.95 -9.66
C SER A 32 -13.91 1.53 -9.79
N TYR A 33 -14.27 0.64 -8.85
CA TYR A 33 -13.90 -0.77 -8.94
C TYR A 33 -14.77 -1.54 -9.93
N GLU A 34 -16.02 -1.15 -10.15
CA GLU A 34 -16.87 -1.70 -11.23
C GLU A 34 -16.25 -1.38 -12.60
N TYR A 35 -15.86 -0.13 -12.83
CA TYR A 35 -15.18 0.24 -14.06
C TYR A 35 -13.83 -0.46 -14.21
N HIS A 36 -13.03 -0.52 -13.14
CA HIS A 36 -11.79 -1.29 -13.12
C HIS A 36 -12.01 -2.78 -13.46
N ARG A 37 -13.08 -3.41 -12.95
CA ARG A 37 -13.45 -4.79 -13.32
C ARG A 37 -13.72 -4.91 -14.81
N THR A 38 -14.42 -3.96 -15.42
CA THR A 38 -14.62 -3.93 -16.89
C THR A 38 -13.28 -3.85 -17.63
N GLN A 39 -12.34 -3.04 -17.15
CA GLN A 39 -10.99 -2.96 -17.74
C GLN A 39 -10.25 -4.30 -17.64
N LEU A 40 -10.31 -4.99 -16.49
CA LEU A 40 -9.72 -6.32 -16.35
C LEU A 40 -10.36 -7.37 -17.26
N GLN A 41 -11.69 -7.34 -17.40
CA GLN A 41 -12.42 -8.23 -18.31
C GLN A 41 -12.01 -8.00 -19.76
N LEU A 42 -11.80 -6.75 -20.17
CA LEU A 42 -11.29 -6.41 -21.50
C LEU A 42 -9.87 -6.95 -21.70
N LEU A 43 -8.98 -6.79 -20.72
CA LEU A 43 -7.61 -7.31 -20.79
C LEU A 43 -7.56 -8.85 -20.81
N GLN A 44 -8.53 -9.50 -20.17
CA GLN A 44 -8.66 -10.96 -20.16
C GLN A 44 -9.32 -11.51 -21.43
N TRP A 45 -9.97 -10.66 -22.22
CA TRP A 45 -10.68 -11.08 -23.41
C TRP A 45 -9.75 -11.83 -24.38
N ARG A 46 -10.20 -13.00 -24.84
CA ARG A 46 -9.43 -13.94 -25.68
C ARG A 46 -8.18 -14.53 -25.03
N THR A 47 -8.10 -14.55 -23.70
CA THR A 47 -7.08 -15.30 -22.96
C THR A 47 -7.74 -16.34 -22.03
N PRO A 48 -7.09 -17.47 -21.72
CA PRO A 48 -7.59 -18.41 -20.73
C PRO A 48 -7.85 -17.72 -19.38
N PRO A 49 -8.83 -18.19 -18.59
CA PRO A 49 -9.07 -17.63 -17.27
C PRO A 49 -7.80 -17.73 -16.41
N ARG A 50 -7.39 -16.60 -15.82
CA ARG A 50 -6.28 -16.48 -14.88
C ARG A 50 -6.74 -15.70 -13.67
N ARG A 51 -6.16 -16.01 -12.51
CA ARG A 51 -6.34 -15.21 -11.30
C ARG A 51 -5.55 -13.90 -11.47
N TRP A 52 -6.24 -12.77 -11.32
CA TRP A 52 -5.60 -11.47 -11.33
C TRP A 52 -4.84 -11.23 -10.03
N VAL A 53 -3.60 -10.78 -10.13
CA VAL A 53 -2.80 -10.28 -9.00
C VAL A 53 -2.61 -8.78 -9.23
N LEU A 54 -3.11 -7.98 -8.31
CA LEU A 54 -3.17 -6.53 -8.44
C LEU A 54 -2.50 -5.88 -7.25
N LYS A 55 -1.95 -4.68 -7.46
CA LYS A 55 -1.25 -3.95 -6.41
C LYS A 55 -1.44 -2.45 -6.61
N TYR A 56 -2.01 -1.82 -5.59
CA TYR A 56 -2.06 -0.38 -5.46
C TYR A 56 -2.12 -0.02 -3.97
N PRO A 57 -1.20 0.80 -3.43
CA PRO A 57 -1.18 1.12 -2.00
C PRO A 57 -2.50 1.72 -1.48
N ASN A 58 -3.16 2.55 -2.29
CA ASN A 58 -4.39 3.22 -1.86
C ASN A 58 -5.63 2.30 -1.95
N HIS A 59 -5.47 1.01 -2.27
CA HIS A 59 -6.53 0.01 -2.04
C HIS A 59 -6.98 -0.01 -0.58
N LEU A 60 -6.12 0.38 0.38
CA LEU A 60 -6.46 0.39 1.80
C LEU A 60 -7.66 1.31 2.12
N LEU A 61 -7.87 2.40 1.39
CA LEU A 61 -9.03 3.27 1.56
C LEU A 61 -10.31 2.72 0.89
N ALA A 62 -10.18 1.70 0.05
CA ALA A 62 -11.28 1.18 -0.75
C ALA A 62 -11.55 -0.31 -0.53
N LEU A 63 -11.03 -0.91 0.56
CA LEU A 63 -11.19 -2.34 0.87
C LEU A 63 -12.66 -2.78 0.83
N ASN A 64 -13.56 -2.01 1.44
CA ASN A 64 -15.01 -2.27 1.41
C ASN A 64 -15.58 -2.26 -0.02
N ALA A 65 -15.17 -1.30 -0.86
CA ALA A 65 -15.64 -1.22 -2.24
C ALA A 65 -15.11 -2.38 -3.08
N ILE A 66 -13.84 -2.75 -2.90
CA ILE A 66 -13.24 -3.90 -3.56
C ILE A 66 -13.99 -5.18 -3.20
N SER A 67 -14.21 -5.46 -1.91
CA SER A 67 -14.98 -6.65 -1.46
C SER A 67 -16.43 -6.65 -1.94
N ARG A 68 -17.02 -5.48 -2.17
CA ARG A 68 -18.37 -5.38 -2.74
C ARG A 68 -18.38 -5.79 -4.21
N VAL A 69 -17.41 -5.34 -5.00
CA VAL A 69 -17.34 -5.59 -6.46
C VAL A 69 -16.77 -6.97 -6.79
N HIS A 70 -15.79 -7.42 -6.03
CA HIS A 70 -15.07 -8.68 -6.19
C HIS A 70 -15.33 -9.57 -4.97
N LYS A 71 -16.35 -10.43 -5.06
CA LYS A 71 -16.81 -11.26 -3.93
C LYS A 71 -15.83 -12.35 -3.51
N ASP A 72 -14.94 -12.74 -4.41
CA ASP A 72 -13.89 -13.74 -4.24
C ASP A 72 -12.51 -13.12 -3.96
N VAL A 73 -12.46 -11.82 -3.65
CA VAL A 73 -11.20 -11.13 -3.37
C VAL A 73 -10.54 -11.69 -2.11
N ARG A 74 -9.21 -11.80 -2.17
CA ARG A 74 -8.35 -12.04 -1.02
C ARG A 74 -7.29 -10.94 -0.99
N PHE A 75 -7.02 -10.40 0.20
CA PHE A 75 -6.05 -9.34 0.40
C PHE A 75 -4.77 -9.91 0.99
N VAL A 76 -3.63 -9.56 0.41
CA VAL A 76 -2.32 -9.79 0.98
C VAL A 76 -1.77 -8.42 1.40
N ILE A 77 -1.67 -8.19 2.71
CA ILE A 77 -1.30 -6.89 3.28
C ILE A 77 0.11 -6.96 3.81
N THR A 78 1.03 -6.20 3.21
CA THR A 78 2.42 -6.11 3.67
C THR A 78 2.57 -5.06 4.76
N HIS A 79 3.16 -5.43 5.90
CA HIS A 79 3.42 -4.55 7.03
C HIS A 79 4.91 -4.22 7.13
N ARG A 80 5.22 -2.91 7.15
CA ARG A 80 6.55 -2.34 7.37
C ARG A 80 6.44 -1.27 8.45
N ASP A 81 7.55 -0.87 9.05
CA ASP A 81 7.57 0.26 9.98
C ASP A 81 6.84 1.48 9.38
N PRO A 82 5.72 1.90 9.99
CA PRO A 82 4.91 2.99 9.46
C PRO A 82 5.63 4.34 9.52
N VAL A 83 6.57 4.53 10.45
CA VAL A 83 7.33 5.78 10.60
C VAL A 83 8.34 5.93 9.45
N LYS A 84 9.10 4.89 9.13
CA LYS A 84 9.98 4.91 7.93
C LYS A 84 9.18 4.93 6.63
N THR A 85 8.01 4.30 6.61
CA THR A 85 7.12 4.36 5.44
C THR A 85 6.60 5.77 5.21
N LEU A 86 6.21 6.49 6.27
CA LEU A 86 5.84 7.91 6.21
C LEU A 86 7.00 8.76 5.69
N ALA A 87 8.20 8.59 6.24
CA ALA A 87 9.41 9.30 5.81
C ALA A 87 9.66 9.12 4.30
N SER A 88 9.64 7.87 3.84
CA SER A 88 9.81 7.53 2.42
C SER A 88 8.69 8.09 1.54
N LEU A 89 7.45 8.14 2.02
CA LEU A 89 6.33 8.73 1.29
C LEU A 89 6.46 10.25 1.18
N CYS A 90 6.93 10.93 2.23
CA CYS A 90 7.23 12.36 2.19
C CYS A 90 8.30 12.68 1.14
N ASP A 91 9.41 11.95 1.14
CA ASP A 91 10.49 12.08 0.13
C ASP A 91 9.96 11.86 -1.29
N LEU A 92 9.18 10.79 -1.48
CA LEU A 92 8.59 10.47 -2.77
C LEU A 92 7.64 11.57 -3.26
N THR A 93 6.79 12.08 -2.36
CA THR A 93 5.83 13.15 -2.65
C THR A 93 6.53 14.46 -2.99
N PHE A 94 7.59 14.81 -2.25
CA PHE A 94 8.43 15.96 -2.57
C PHE A 94 9.00 15.84 -3.97
N ASN A 95 9.65 14.72 -4.29
CA ASN A 95 10.24 14.49 -5.61
C ASN A 95 9.20 14.57 -6.75
N PHE A 96 8.01 13.99 -6.56
CA PHE A 96 6.95 14.08 -7.56
C PHE A 96 6.40 15.50 -7.73
N ARG A 97 6.21 16.25 -6.65
CA ARG A 97 5.68 17.60 -6.73
C ARG A 97 6.72 18.58 -7.27
N SER A 98 7.99 18.44 -6.88
CA SER A 98 9.09 19.31 -7.34
C SER A 98 9.37 19.17 -8.83
N SER A 99 9.04 18.03 -9.44
CA SER A 99 9.14 17.88 -10.90
C SER A 99 7.99 18.56 -11.67
N ARG A 100 7.01 19.15 -10.97
CA ARG A 100 5.76 19.71 -11.54
C ARG A 100 5.45 21.13 -11.05
N SER A 101 6.13 21.60 -10.01
CA SER A 101 5.92 22.90 -9.39
C SER A 101 7.23 23.46 -8.87
N GLU A 102 7.44 24.76 -9.06
CA GLU A 102 8.61 25.48 -8.55
C GLU A 102 8.54 25.68 -7.02
N GLN A 103 7.34 25.66 -6.44
CA GLN A 103 7.12 25.91 -5.02
C GLN A 103 6.53 24.67 -4.34
N VAL A 104 7.38 23.97 -3.57
CA VAL A 104 6.99 22.76 -2.84
C VAL A 104 7.43 22.87 -1.39
N ASN A 105 6.46 22.92 -0.47
CA ASN A 105 6.72 23.06 0.95
C ASN A 105 6.84 21.68 1.62
N LYS A 106 8.05 21.33 2.10
CA LYS A 106 8.28 20.07 2.82
C LYS A 106 7.42 19.96 4.10
N ARG A 107 7.29 21.01 4.89
CA ARG A 107 6.47 20.96 6.13
C ARG A 107 4.98 20.74 5.83
N GLU A 108 4.49 21.30 4.73
CA GLU A 108 3.14 21.03 4.26
C GLU A 108 2.97 19.56 3.86
N ILE A 109 3.91 19.01 3.07
CA ILE A 109 3.93 17.59 2.71
C ILE A 109 3.94 16.71 3.95
N GLY A 110 4.76 17.03 4.97
CA GLY A 110 4.84 16.24 6.19
C GLY A 110 3.48 16.09 6.89
N ARG A 111 2.78 17.21 7.12
CA ARG A 111 1.43 17.20 7.71
C ARG A 111 0.43 16.44 6.83
N GLN A 112 0.46 16.70 5.52
CA GLN A 112 -0.45 16.04 4.57
C GLN A 112 -0.24 14.52 4.53
N MET A 113 1.01 14.06 4.49
CA MET A 113 1.34 12.64 4.41
C MET A 113 1.12 11.91 5.74
N LEU A 114 1.33 12.57 6.88
CA LEU A 114 0.98 12.01 8.18
C LEU A 114 -0.54 11.74 8.25
N SER A 115 -1.36 12.73 7.89
CA SER A 115 -2.82 12.56 7.80
C SER A 115 -3.21 11.46 6.81
N PHE A 116 -2.55 11.43 5.65
CA PHE A 116 -2.79 10.43 4.60
C PHE A 116 -2.54 9.01 5.07
N VAL A 117 -1.37 8.72 5.65
CA VAL A 117 -0.99 7.37 6.10
C VAL A 117 -1.87 6.95 7.27
N THR A 118 -2.17 7.86 8.20
CA THR A 118 -3.08 7.61 9.33
C THR A 118 -4.46 7.18 8.83
N ALA A 119 -5.01 7.83 7.80
CA ALA A 119 -6.29 7.44 7.21
C ALA A 119 -6.26 6.03 6.58
N HIS A 120 -5.17 5.67 5.88
CA HIS A 120 -5.01 4.33 5.29
C HIS A 120 -4.91 3.24 6.34
N VAL A 121 -4.10 3.48 7.38
CA VAL A 121 -3.92 2.57 8.51
C VAL A 121 -5.23 2.38 9.27
N LYS A 122 -5.96 3.47 9.53
CA LYS A 122 -7.28 3.42 10.18
C LYS A 122 -8.26 2.58 9.37
N SER A 123 -8.36 2.81 8.06
CA SER A 123 -9.24 2.04 7.17
C SER A 123 -8.94 0.54 7.19
N LEU A 124 -7.64 0.17 7.19
CA LEU A 124 -7.22 -1.23 7.32
C LEU A 124 -7.60 -1.83 8.69
N LEU A 125 -7.38 -1.11 9.78
CA LEU A 125 -7.74 -1.57 11.13
C LEU A 125 -9.24 -1.80 11.27
N GLU A 126 -10.06 -0.89 10.74
CA GLU A 126 -11.52 -1.00 10.74
C GLU A 126 -12.00 -2.16 9.87
N PHE A 127 -11.50 -2.26 8.64
CA PHE A 127 -11.86 -3.33 7.71
C PHE A 127 -11.48 -4.71 8.25
N SER A 128 -10.26 -4.85 8.77
CA SER A 128 -9.76 -6.12 9.28
C SER A 128 -10.44 -6.58 10.57
N ALA A 129 -11.15 -5.71 11.29
CA ALA A 129 -11.90 -6.13 12.48
C ALA A 129 -13.02 -7.13 12.16
N ALA A 130 -13.59 -7.09 10.95
CA ALA A 130 -14.72 -7.92 10.54
C ALA A 130 -14.44 -8.88 9.38
N ASN A 131 -13.27 -8.78 8.72
CA ASN A 131 -12.98 -9.48 7.46
C ASN A 131 -11.63 -10.24 7.52
N ARG A 132 -11.33 -10.88 8.66
CA ARG A 132 -10.01 -11.53 8.86
C ARG A 132 -9.78 -12.73 7.96
N GLU A 133 -10.84 -13.43 7.58
CA GLU A 133 -10.84 -14.63 6.74
C GLU A 133 -10.40 -14.36 5.30
N ILE A 134 -10.49 -13.12 4.83
CA ILE A 134 -10.03 -12.70 3.49
C ILE A 134 -8.75 -11.86 3.52
N ILE A 135 -8.02 -11.83 4.64
CA ILE A 135 -6.77 -11.07 4.79
C ILE A 135 -5.62 -11.98 5.24
N GLN A 136 -4.55 -12.01 4.45
CA GLN A 136 -3.24 -12.51 4.84
C GLN A 136 -2.30 -11.34 5.13
N ASP A 137 -1.87 -11.21 6.38
CA ASP A 137 -0.86 -10.25 6.79
C ASP A 137 0.53 -10.82 6.45
N VAL A 138 1.41 -9.97 5.91
CA VAL A 138 2.78 -10.32 5.51
C VAL A 138 3.75 -9.37 6.17
N ASP A 139 4.67 -9.93 6.98
CA ASP A 139 5.78 -9.18 7.52
C ASP A 139 6.80 -8.87 6.41
N TYR A 140 7.06 -7.58 6.18
CA TYR A 140 8.05 -7.10 5.20
C TYR A 140 9.45 -7.66 5.46
N TYR A 141 9.90 -7.75 6.72
CA TYR A 141 11.24 -8.23 7.05
C TYR A 141 11.37 -9.74 6.87
N ALA A 142 10.32 -10.49 7.21
CA ALA A 142 10.27 -11.92 6.93
C ALA A 142 10.32 -12.19 5.42
N LEU A 143 9.52 -11.43 4.65
CA LEU A 143 9.50 -11.53 3.18
C LEU A 143 10.87 -11.20 2.58
N LEU A 144 11.55 -10.17 3.07
CA LEU A 144 12.91 -9.86 2.64
C LEU A 144 13.89 -10.97 3.01
N LYS A 145 13.92 -11.39 4.27
CA LYS A 145 14.90 -12.37 4.76
C LYS A 145 14.75 -13.73 4.10
N SER A 146 13.51 -14.20 3.92
CA SER A 146 13.22 -15.54 3.41
C SER A 146 11.85 -15.54 2.74
N PRO A 147 11.76 -15.21 1.43
CA PRO A 147 10.48 -15.09 0.75
C PRO A 147 9.80 -16.44 0.49
N LEU A 148 10.54 -17.57 0.41
CA LEU A 148 9.94 -18.86 0.06
C LEU A 148 8.88 -19.33 1.08
N PRO A 149 9.14 -19.33 2.41
CA PRO A 149 8.11 -19.63 3.40
C PRO A 149 6.91 -18.69 3.31
N VAL A 150 7.15 -17.37 3.20
CA VAL A 150 6.08 -16.37 3.11
C VAL A 150 5.21 -16.58 1.87
N MET A 151 5.83 -16.89 0.73
CA MET A 151 5.10 -17.19 -0.50
C MET A 151 4.32 -18.49 -0.36
N SER A 152 4.85 -19.53 0.28
CA SER A 152 4.12 -20.76 0.55
C SER A 152 2.86 -20.52 1.39
N GLU A 153 2.96 -19.67 2.43
CA GLU A 153 1.81 -19.27 3.26
C GLU A 153 0.77 -18.50 2.45
N ILE A 154 1.19 -17.55 1.61
CA ILE A 154 0.29 -16.82 0.71
C ILE A 154 -0.42 -17.79 -0.24
N TYR A 155 0.29 -18.74 -0.86
CA TYR A 155 -0.31 -19.71 -1.78
C TYR A 155 -1.33 -20.60 -1.07
N ALA A 156 -1.01 -21.10 0.13
CA ALA A 156 -1.93 -21.86 0.96
C ALA A 156 -3.17 -21.03 1.33
N PHE A 157 -2.99 -19.78 1.74
CA PHE A 157 -4.09 -18.85 2.01
C PHE A 157 -4.95 -18.59 0.77
N MET A 158 -4.38 -18.60 -0.43
CA MET A 158 -5.12 -18.41 -1.68
C MET A 158 -5.80 -19.69 -2.19
N ASP A 159 -5.64 -20.82 -1.48
CA ASP A 159 -6.05 -22.17 -1.91
C ASP A 159 -5.45 -22.53 -3.28
N MET A 160 -4.12 -22.36 -3.39
CA MET A 160 -3.35 -22.59 -4.60
C MET A 160 -2.12 -23.44 -4.31
N GLU A 161 -1.82 -24.37 -5.22
CA GLU A 161 -0.54 -25.09 -5.21
C GLU A 161 0.61 -24.11 -5.40
N PHE A 162 1.67 -24.23 -4.58
CA PHE A 162 2.91 -23.45 -4.74
C PHE A 162 3.90 -24.22 -5.64
N PRO A 163 4.00 -23.90 -6.94
CA PRO A 163 4.73 -24.74 -7.87
C PRO A 163 6.25 -24.58 -7.70
N GLU A 164 7.00 -25.66 -7.88
CA GLU A 164 8.47 -25.63 -7.84
C GLU A 164 9.08 -24.64 -8.85
N THR A 165 8.40 -24.38 -9.96
CA THR A 165 8.85 -23.40 -10.95
C THR A 165 8.83 -21.99 -10.36
N VAL A 166 7.85 -21.65 -9.52
CA VAL A 166 7.74 -20.34 -8.87
C VAL A 166 8.82 -20.22 -7.78
N SER A 167 9.01 -21.24 -6.95
CA SER A 167 10.06 -21.21 -5.92
C SER A 167 11.46 -21.05 -6.53
N ARG A 168 11.74 -21.77 -7.63
CA ARG A 168 12.97 -21.61 -8.41
C ARG A 168 13.13 -20.19 -8.96
N ASN A 169 12.06 -19.61 -9.52
CA ASN A 169 12.11 -18.25 -10.05
C ASN A 169 12.37 -17.20 -8.96
N ILE A 170 11.76 -17.35 -7.79
CA ILE A 170 12.01 -16.48 -6.63
C ILE A 170 13.48 -16.58 -6.22
N TYR A 171 14.00 -17.80 -6.07
CA TYR A 171 15.39 -18.03 -5.70
C TYR A 171 16.37 -17.40 -6.71
N GLN A 172 16.14 -17.60 -8.01
CA GLN A 172 16.95 -16.99 -9.07
C GLN A 172 16.87 -15.46 -9.07
N TRP A 173 15.70 -14.90 -8.78
CA TRP A 173 15.55 -13.45 -8.64
C TRP A 173 16.34 -12.91 -7.46
N MET A 174 16.32 -13.59 -6.30
CA MET A 174 17.10 -13.19 -5.11
C MET A 174 18.60 -13.15 -5.38
N LEU A 175 19.14 -14.16 -6.07
CA LEU A 175 20.56 -14.20 -6.45
C LEU A 175 20.96 -13.01 -7.33
N LYS A 176 20.06 -12.55 -8.20
CA LYS A 176 20.29 -11.41 -9.11
C LYS A 176 20.02 -10.05 -8.46
N ASN A 177 19.33 -10.01 -7.32
CA ASN A 177 18.90 -8.79 -6.66
C ASN A 177 19.28 -8.82 -5.17
N PRO A 178 20.58 -8.79 -4.84
CA PRO A 178 21.02 -8.74 -3.45
C PRO A 178 20.46 -7.49 -2.75
N GLN A 179 20.14 -7.67 -1.46
CA GLN A 179 19.60 -6.61 -0.61
C GLN A 179 20.62 -5.50 -0.35
N GLY A 180 20.15 -4.31 0.04
CA GLY A 180 21.02 -3.16 0.35
C GLY A 180 20.97 -2.02 -0.67
N LYS A 181 20.08 -2.06 -1.68
CA LYS A 181 19.92 -0.94 -2.64
C LYS A 181 19.09 0.26 -2.14
N ARG A 182 18.66 0.26 -0.88
CA ARG A 182 17.86 1.34 -0.28
C ARG A 182 18.70 1.99 0.82
N GLY A 183 19.03 3.28 0.65
CA GLY A 183 19.76 4.07 1.64
C GLY A 183 18.90 4.38 2.87
N ASP A 184 19.56 4.80 3.95
CA ASP A 184 18.89 5.22 5.19
C ASP A 184 18.10 6.52 4.97
N HIS A 185 16.83 6.51 5.35
CA HIS A 185 15.90 7.66 5.24
C HIS A 185 15.73 8.40 6.58
N ASP A 186 16.62 8.19 7.54
CA ASP A 186 16.42 8.62 8.94
C ASP A 186 16.40 10.12 9.13
N TYR A 187 17.05 10.85 8.23
CA TYR A 187 17.07 12.31 8.22
C TYR A 187 15.77 12.94 7.70
N ALA A 188 14.87 12.15 7.08
CA ALA A 188 13.74 12.72 6.33
C ALA A 188 12.65 13.33 7.23
N LEU A 189 12.24 12.72 8.36
CA LEU A 189 11.06 13.23 9.09
C LEU A 189 11.19 14.65 9.63
N LYS A 190 12.38 15.01 10.15
CA LYS A 190 12.66 16.36 10.64
C LYS A 190 12.63 17.39 9.52
N ASP A 191 13.12 17.04 8.32
CA ASP A 191 13.06 17.89 7.14
C ASP A 191 11.61 18.19 6.69
N PHE A 192 10.69 17.26 6.95
CA PHE A 192 9.26 17.43 6.71
C PHE A 192 8.51 18.01 7.92
N GLY A 193 9.21 18.41 8.99
CA GLY A 193 8.61 19.04 10.17
C GLY A 193 7.67 18.12 10.96
N ILE A 194 7.89 16.80 10.89
CA ILE A 194 7.12 15.80 11.65
C ILE A 194 7.86 15.53 12.96
N ASP A 195 7.15 15.61 14.09
CA ASP A 195 7.66 15.12 15.38
C ASP A 195 7.66 13.58 15.38
N PRO A 196 8.81 12.91 15.59
CA PRO A 196 8.85 11.46 15.70
C PRO A 196 7.92 10.90 16.78
N VAL A 197 7.68 11.62 17.87
CA VAL A 197 6.76 11.19 18.94
C VAL A 197 5.32 11.18 18.43
N GLU A 198 4.90 12.27 17.77
CA GLU A 198 3.58 12.37 17.14
C GLU A 198 3.35 11.24 16.13
N ALA A 199 4.34 10.95 15.28
CA ALA A 199 4.24 9.87 14.31
C ALA A 199 4.12 8.50 14.98
N GLU A 200 4.88 8.23 16.03
CA GLU A 200 4.81 6.96 16.76
C GLU A 200 3.47 6.79 17.48
N GLU A 201 2.95 7.84 18.10
CA GLU A 201 1.62 7.83 18.73
C GLU A 201 0.51 7.56 17.70
N ALA A 202 0.58 8.24 16.54
CA ALA A 202 -0.40 8.06 15.46
C ALA A 202 -0.47 6.61 14.95
N PHE A 203 0.65 5.87 14.98
CA PHE A 203 0.74 4.50 14.50
C PHE A 203 0.81 3.43 15.58
N ALA A 204 0.75 3.79 16.87
CA ALA A 204 0.92 2.87 18.00
C ALA A 204 -0.04 1.68 17.94
N ARG A 205 -1.34 1.94 17.68
CA ARG A 205 -2.36 0.88 17.58
C ARG A 205 -2.10 -0.07 16.41
N TYR A 206 -1.65 0.45 15.27
CA TYR A 206 -1.32 -0.35 14.09
C TYR A 206 -0.08 -1.22 14.34
N ARG A 207 0.96 -0.62 14.91
CA ARG A 207 2.18 -1.32 15.29
C ARG A 207 1.88 -2.47 16.25
N GLN A 208 1.11 -2.19 17.30
CA GLN A 208 0.70 -3.20 18.28
C GLN A 208 -0.12 -4.33 17.64
N ARG A 209 -1.12 -3.98 16.81
CA ARG A 209 -2.04 -4.94 16.20
C ARG A 209 -1.35 -5.97 15.30
N TYR A 210 -0.26 -5.58 14.64
CA TYR A 210 0.46 -6.41 13.66
C TYR A 210 1.90 -6.75 14.08
N ASN A 211 2.26 -6.44 15.33
CA ASN A 211 3.59 -6.69 15.90
C ASN A 211 4.75 -6.17 15.02
N ILE A 212 4.63 -4.96 14.48
CA ILE A 212 5.56 -4.41 13.50
C ILE A 212 6.82 -3.89 14.21
N PRO A 213 8.02 -4.43 13.94
CA PRO A 213 9.24 -3.93 14.57
C PRO A 213 9.59 -2.54 14.04
N LYS A 214 10.36 -1.80 14.85
CA LYS A 214 10.95 -0.54 14.42
C LYS A 214 12.16 -0.82 13.53
N GLU A 215 12.24 -0.14 12.39
CA GLU A 215 13.48 -0.12 11.60
C GLU A 215 14.47 0.81 12.31
N GLY A 216 15.67 0.30 12.55
CA GLY A 216 16.80 1.07 13.09
C GLY A 216 17.27 2.16 12.16
#